data_AF-A0A5B6UKV1-F1
#
_entry.id   AF-A0A5B6UKV1-F1
#
_cell.length_a   1.000
_cell.length_b   1.000
_cell.length_c   1.000
_cell.angle_alpha   90.00
_cell.angle_beta   90.00
_cell.angle_gamma   90.00
#
_symmetry.space_group_name_H-M   'P 1'
#
loop_
_entity.id
_entity.type
_entity.pdbx_description
1 polymer ?
#
loop_
_entity_poly.entity_id
_entity_poly.type
_entity_poly.pdbx_seq_one_letter_code
_entity_poly.pdbx_strand_id
1 'polypeptide(L)'
;MAQITEGATDSVDAVWFNFMTTEEVRKHSVLKLTNANLLDFMNRPMPGGLYDPVLGPLEDRTPCKTCGLLKLHCPGHCGHIDLVSPIYSPLLFNFLHTLIQRTCFFCYHFRAERTEVERCISQLKLIGKGDIVGAKRLDSDSKDSSSHPENSEGCQKLGSRLPESEAVNPKEWTSLQLTEAMSVLNKFLKVKYKRCKNCDAKNPGITKPTFGWFHTSGMSGSQMRENVIRGCKMADTFSGEVGSDIEDANDASSSEEGVDITKTKTPEIGFKGADGTSAKARKMAKVPLEFLKQKNLFSGPLLPSEVKKVTKLLWENEIELCSLINCIQQQGFGEKVGYSMFFLETVLVPPIKFRAPTKGGDSVSIYISQYFLISFLEGGSDKAQSARLSSITC
;
A
#
# COMPACT_ATOMS: atom_id res chain seq x y z
N MET A 1 -43.45 36.14 22.06
CA MET A 1 -42.41 35.26 21.51
C MET A 1 -42.43 35.44 20.01
N ALA A 2 -41.43 36.12 19.43
CA ALA A 2 -41.34 36.25 17.98
C ALA A 2 -41.05 34.87 17.40
N GLN A 3 -42.00 34.34 16.63
CA GLN A 3 -41.88 33.06 15.96
C GLN A 3 -40.92 33.27 14.79
N ILE A 4 -39.68 32.82 14.95
CA ILE A 4 -38.67 32.91 13.88
C ILE A 4 -39.12 31.94 12.78
N THR A 5 -39.58 32.48 11.66
CA THR A 5 -39.93 31.71 10.46
C THR A 5 -38.65 31.42 9.65
N GLU A 6 -37.77 30.60 10.18
CA GLU A 6 -36.61 30.09 9.43
C GLU A 6 -37.05 28.86 8.62
N GLY A 7 -37.02 28.98 7.29
CA GLY A 7 -37.23 27.88 6.35
C GLY A 7 -35.94 27.58 5.59
N ALA A 8 -35.60 26.31 5.44
CA ALA A 8 -34.46 25.90 4.62
C ALA A 8 -34.75 26.19 3.14
N THR A 9 -33.82 26.87 2.46
CA THR A 9 -33.92 27.17 1.02
C THR A 9 -33.47 26.00 0.15
N ASP A 10 -32.60 25.15 0.68
CA ASP A 10 -31.92 24.09 -0.04
C ASP A 10 -32.15 22.73 0.65
N SER A 11 -32.31 21.69 -0.16
CA SER A 11 -32.42 20.31 0.29
C SER A 11 -31.30 19.46 -0.28
N VAL A 12 -30.81 18.50 0.50
CA VAL A 12 -29.81 17.52 0.04
C VAL A 12 -30.50 16.50 -0.87
N ASP A 13 -30.10 16.44 -2.13
CA ASP A 13 -30.64 15.49 -3.12
C ASP A 13 -29.99 14.10 -3.00
N ALA A 14 -28.66 14.06 -2.89
CA ALA A 14 -27.89 12.82 -2.78
C ALA A 14 -26.62 12.99 -1.94
N VAL A 15 -26.10 11.85 -1.44
CA VAL A 15 -24.85 11.77 -0.69
C VAL A 15 -23.95 10.72 -1.33
N TRP A 16 -22.72 11.11 -1.65
CA TRP A 16 -21.71 10.22 -2.22
C TRP A 16 -20.62 9.92 -1.19
N PHE A 17 -20.09 8.70 -1.25
CA PHE A 17 -18.97 8.26 -0.41
C PHE A 17 -17.71 8.16 -1.26
N ASN A 18 -16.64 8.81 -0.82
CA ASN A 18 -15.33 8.69 -1.47
C ASN A 18 -14.22 8.74 -0.41
N PHE A 19 -13.03 8.31 -0.81
CA PHE A 19 -11.80 8.47 -0.04
C PHE A 19 -11.22 9.85 -0.31
N MET A 20 -10.74 10.53 0.73
CA MET A 20 -10.03 11.80 0.56
C MET A 20 -8.59 11.52 0.13
N THR A 21 -8.14 12.21 -0.90
CA THR A 21 -6.72 12.29 -1.28
C THR A 21 -5.92 13.08 -0.24
N THR A 22 -4.60 12.94 -0.29
CA THR A 22 -3.69 13.67 0.60
C THR A 22 -3.80 15.17 0.36
N GLU A 23 -3.99 15.56 -0.90
CA GLU A 23 -4.16 16.93 -1.37
C GLU A 23 -5.48 17.53 -0.86
N GLU A 24 -6.58 16.78 -0.92
CA GLU A 24 -7.88 17.21 -0.38
C GLU A 24 -7.84 17.37 1.14
N VAL A 25 -7.18 16.46 1.86
CA VAL A 25 -6.99 16.58 3.31
C VAL A 25 -6.22 17.86 3.65
N ARG A 26 -5.12 18.14 2.94
CA ARG A 26 -4.33 19.37 3.14
C ARG A 26 -5.13 20.63 2.81
N LYS A 27 -5.93 20.59 1.73
CA LYS A 27 -6.79 21.72 1.33
C LYS A 27 -7.90 22.00 2.34
N HIS A 28 -8.45 20.96 2.97
CA HIS A 28 -9.48 21.11 4.00
C HIS A 28 -8.92 21.51 5.36
N SER A 29 -7.63 21.27 5.59
CA SER A 29 -6.97 21.56 6.86
C SER A 29 -6.47 23.00 6.94
N VAL A 30 -6.62 23.60 8.11
CA VAL A 30 -6.10 24.95 8.42
C VAL A 30 -4.74 24.93 9.12
N LEU A 31 -4.30 23.76 9.62
CA LEU A 31 -3.07 23.62 10.39
C LEU A 31 -2.47 22.22 10.26
N LYS A 32 -1.18 22.15 9.94
CA LYS A 32 -0.37 20.94 10.10
C LYS A 32 0.05 20.78 11.56
N LEU A 33 -0.32 19.67 12.16
CA LEU A 33 0.03 19.32 13.52
C LEU A 33 1.40 18.66 13.56
N THR A 34 2.27 19.18 14.41
CA THR A 34 3.66 18.73 14.55
C THR A 34 4.04 18.44 15.99
N ASN A 35 3.30 18.99 16.95
CA ASN A 35 3.63 18.87 18.36
C ASN A 35 2.71 17.90 19.09
N ALA A 36 3.29 16.86 19.70
CA ALA A 36 2.57 15.90 20.52
C ALA A 36 2.12 16.48 21.86
N ASN A 37 2.84 17.48 22.39
CA ASN A 37 2.51 18.09 23.67
C ASN A 37 1.24 18.94 23.55
N LEU A 38 0.32 18.74 24.49
CA LEU A 38 -0.98 19.41 24.49
C LEU A 38 -0.90 20.85 25.02
N LEU A 39 -0.21 21.04 26.14
CA LEU A 39 -0.15 22.29 26.89
C LEU A 39 1.32 22.68 27.17
N ASP A 40 1.58 23.99 27.25
CA ASP A 40 2.85 24.55 27.69
C ASP A 40 2.97 24.55 29.22
N PHE A 41 4.12 24.96 29.75
CA PHE A 41 4.37 25.09 31.19
C PHE A 41 3.43 26.07 31.90
N MET A 42 2.73 26.92 31.16
CA MET A 42 1.76 27.90 31.65
C MET A 42 0.31 27.41 31.47
N ASN A 43 0.11 26.11 31.18
CA ASN A 43 -1.19 25.48 30.91
C ASN A 43 -1.96 26.07 29.70
N ARG A 44 -1.25 26.69 28.75
CA ARG A 44 -1.85 27.18 27.49
C ARG A 44 -1.66 26.15 26.38
N PRO A 45 -2.58 26.06 25.41
CA PRO A 45 -2.41 25.15 24.29
C PRO A 45 -1.12 25.41 23.51
N MET A 46 -0.36 24.36 23.24
CA MET A 46 0.86 24.45 22.45
C MET A 46 0.55 24.82 21.00
N PRO A 47 1.28 25.80 20.42
CA PRO A 47 1.22 26.05 18.98
C PRO A 47 1.61 24.79 18.18
N GLY A 48 0.84 24.47 17.14
CA GLY A 48 1.03 23.25 16.34
C GLY A 48 0.66 21.95 17.06
N GLY A 49 0.05 22.04 18.24
CA GLY A 49 -0.45 20.91 19.03
C GLY A 49 -1.94 20.66 18.82
N LEU A 50 -2.44 19.55 19.38
CA LEU A 50 -3.83 19.10 19.17
C LEU A 50 -4.91 20.08 19.66
N TYR A 51 -4.58 21.01 20.56
CA TYR A 51 -5.50 22.04 21.07
C TYR A 51 -5.18 23.45 20.56
N ASP A 52 -4.44 23.58 19.45
CA ASP A 52 -4.14 24.88 18.86
C ASP A 52 -5.43 25.71 18.61
N PRO A 53 -5.52 26.97 19.08
CA PRO A 53 -6.70 27.82 18.90
C PRO A 53 -7.14 28.07 17.44
N VAL A 54 -6.28 27.78 16.46
CA VAL A 54 -6.62 27.78 15.02
C VAL A 54 -7.66 26.68 14.69
N LEU A 55 -7.65 25.56 15.41
CA LEU A 55 -8.62 24.46 15.23
C LEU A 55 -9.98 24.71 15.91
N GLY A 56 -10.07 25.78 16.70
CA GLY A 56 -11.26 26.16 17.44
C GLY A 56 -10.94 26.64 18.86
N PRO A 57 -11.89 27.32 19.51
CA PRO A 57 -11.69 27.77 20.88
C PRO A 57 -11.97 26.65 21.88
N LEU A 58 -11.09 26.49 22.87
CA LEU A 58 -11.28 25.55 23.98
C LEU A 58 -12.21 26.15 25.06
N GLU A 59 -12.00 27.43 25.35
CA GLU A 59 -12.72 28.21 26.34
C GLU A 59 -13.81 29.08 25.70
N ASP A 60 -14.84 29.39 26.46
CA ASP A 60 -16.03 30.07 25.94
C ASP A 60 -15.76 31.54 25.59
N ARG A 61 -14.78 32.18 26.25
CA ARG A 61 -14.44 33.60 26.11
C ARG A 61 -13.33 33.87 25.08
N THR A 62 -12.64 32.83 24.62
CA THR A 62 -11.58 32.97 23.62
C THR A 62 -12.18 32.84 22.21
N PRO A 63 -11.96 33.80 21.30
CA PRO A 63 -12.39 33.67 19.91
C PRO A 63 -11.49 32.68 19.16
N CYS A 64 -12.06 32.01 18.15
CA CYS A 64 -11.29 31.16 17.24
C CYS A 64 -10.30 31.99 16.42
N LYS A 65 -9.05 31.54 16.27
CA LYS A 65 -8.06 32.24 15.45
C LYS A 65 -8.33 32.17 13.94
N THR A 66 -9.19 31.26 13.49
CA THR A 66 -9.50 31.07 12.06
C THR A 66 -10.75 31.82 11.64
N CYS A 67 -11.88 31.66 12.35
CA CYS A 67 -13.14 32.32 11.99
C CYS A 67 -13.49 33.54 12.86
N GLY A 68 -12.75 33.82 13.94
CA GLY A 68 -13.05 34.92 14.87
C GLY A 68 -14.28 34.70 15.77
N LEU A 69 -15.05 33.64 15.56
CA LEU A 69 -16.27 33.34 16.32
C LEU A 69 -15.94 32.72 17.69
N LEU A 70 -16.82 32.97 18.66
CA LEU A 70 -16.80 32.31 19.97
C LEU A 70 -17.26 30.85 19.84
N LYS A 71 -17.00 30.05 20.89
CA LYS A 71 -17.19 28.59 20.91
C LYS A 71 -18.56 28.09 20.45
N LEU A 72 -19.65 28.76 20.82
CA LEU A 72 -21.01 28.35 20.45
C LEU A 72 -21.27 28.51 18.94
N HIS A 73 -20.75 29.59 18.35
CA HIS A 73 -20.99 29.95 16.94
C HIS A 73 -19.91 29.42 16.00
N CYS A 74 -18.75 29.00 16.53
CA CYS A 74 -17.69 28.40 15.74
C CYS A 74 -18.12 27.00 15.23
N PRO A 75 -18.03 26.74 13.92
CA PRO A 75 -18.27 25.41 13.36
C PRO A 75 -17.14 24.43 13.72
N GLY A 76 -15.93 24.96 13.96
CA GLY A 76 -14.70 24.20 14.15
C GLY A 76 -13.91 24.04 12.85
N HIS A 77 -12.59 23.94 12.95
CA HIS A 77 -11.69 23.82 11.79
C HIS A 77 -10.78 22.59 11.92
N CYS A 78 -10.56 21.91 10.81
CA CYS A 78 -9.82 20.66 10.78
C CYS A 78 -8.30 20.89 10.72
N GLY A 79 -7.54 20.07 11.45
CA GLY A 79 -6.09 19.94 11.32
C GLY A 79 -5.72 18.76 10.43
N HIS A 80 -4.43 18.58 10.14
CA HIS A 80 -3.93 17.33 9.57
C HIS A 80 -2.57 16.97 10.15
N ILE A 81 -2.24 15.69 10.11
CA ILE A 81 -0.94 15.13 10.46
C ILE A 81 -0.38 14.49 9.19
N ASP A 82 0.81 14.92 8.77
CA ASP A 82 1.58 14.22 7.74
C ASP A 82 2.31 13.03 8.37
N LEU A 83 2.13 11.84 7.79
CA LEU A 83 2.84 10.64 8.20
C LEU A 83 4.19 10.59 7.49
N VAL A 84 5.23 10.17 8.21
CA VAL A 84 6.60 10.03 7.67
C VAL A 84 6.68 8.92 6.60
N SER A 85 5.81 7.91 6.72
CA SER A 85 5.71 6.79 5.78
C SER A 85 4.23 6.44 5.60
N PRO A 86 3.80 6.02 4.38
CA PRO A 86 2.43 5.59 4.17
C PRO A 86 2.10 4.43 5.11
N ILE A 87 0.86 4.41 5.60
CA ILE A 87 0.29 3.25 6.30
C ILE A 87 -0.82 2.66 5.46
N TYR A 88 -1.15 1.39 5.67
CA TYR A 88 -2.27 0.77 4.96
C TYR A 88 -3.60 1.36 5.44
N SER A 89 -4.50 1.65 4.50
CA SER A 89 -5.87 2.03 4.82
C SER A 89 -6.59 0.88 5.54
N PRO A 90 -7.05 1.07 6.78
CA PRO A 90 -7.65 -0.01 7.54
C PRO A 90 -8.89 -0.62 6.87
N LEU A 91 -9.65 0.22 6.17
CA LEU A 91 -10.90 -0.16 5.51
C LEU A 91 -10.67 -1.12 4.33
N LEU A 92 -9.58 -0.92 3.60
CA LEU A 92 -9.28 -1.66 2.37
C LEU A 92 -8.15 -2.68 2.53
N PHE A 93 -7.57 -2.82 3.73
CA PHE A 93 -6.41 -3.69 3.97
C PHE A 93 -6.64 -5.15 3.53
N ASN A 94 -7.83 -5.71 3.80
CA ASN A 94 -8.16 -7.08 3.40
C ASN A 94 -8.30 -7.24 1.88
N PHE A 95 -8.85 -6.22 1.22
CA PHE A 95 -8.95 -6.20 -0.24
C PHE A 95 -7.56 -6.06 -0.86
N LEU A 96 -6.73 -5.13 -0.36
CA LEU A 96 -5.34 -4.96 -0.78
C LEU A 96 -4.54 -6.25 -0.61
N HIS A 97 -4.70 -6.97 0.50
CA HIS A 97 -4.04 -8.26 0.72
C HIS A 97 -4.39 -9.27 -0.37
N THR A 98 -5.67 -9.37 -0.71
CA THR A 98 -6.15 -10.26 -1.77
C THR A 98 -5.57 -9.84 -3.12
N LEU A 99 -5.58 -8.55 -3.41
CA LEU A 99 -5.08 -7.97 -4.64
C LEU A 99 -3.59 -8.25 -4.85
N ILE A 100 -2.77 -7.93 -3.84
CA ILE A 100 -1.32 -8.11 -3.88
C ILE A 100 -0.92 -9.58 -4.04
N GLN A 101 -1.68 -10.53 -3.47
CA GLN A 101 -1.44 -11.96 -3.72
C GLN A 101 -1.70 -12.37 -5.19
N ARG A 102 -2.52 -11.60 -5.92
CA ARG A 102 -2.83 -11.81 -7.34
C ARG A 102 -1.97 -10.99 -8.29
N THR A 103 -1.16 -10.08 -7.78
CA THR A 103 -0.18 -9.30 -8.55
C THR A 103 1.12 -10.08 -8.74
N CYS A 104 1.75 -9.89 -9.90
CA CYS A 104 3.11 -10.35 -10.13
C CYS A 104 4.14 -9.29 -9.71
N PHE A 105 5.13 -9.69 -8.89
CA PHE A 105 6.19 -8.80 -8.41
C PHE A 105 7.32 -8.59 -9.44
N PHE A 106 7.19 -9.19 -10.62
CA PHE A 106 8.17 -9.09 -11.71
C PHE A 106 7.61 -8.29 -12.89
N CYS A 107 6.46 -8.71 -13.44
CA CYS A 107 5.83 -8.01 -14.56
C CYS A 107 4.73 -7.01 -14.14
N TYR A 108 4.38 -6.93 -12.85
CA TYR A 108 3.37 -6.01 -12.32
C TYR A 108 1.97 -6.12 -12.95
N HIS A 109 1.68 -7.22 -13.63
CA HIS A 109 0.34 -7.57 -14.09
C HIS A 109 -0.37 -8.48 -13.08
N PHE A 110 -1.68 -8.71 -13.28
CA PHE A 110 -2.34 -9.83 -12.63
C PHE A 110 -1.68 -11.15 -13.05
N ARG A 111 -1.67 -12.14 -12.15
CA ARG A 111 -1.09 -13.47 -12.42
C ARG A 111 -1.98 -14.35 -13.30
N ALA A 112 -3.21 -13.92 -13.53
CA ALA A 112 -4.16 -14.54 -14.44
C ALA A 112 -3.75 -14.35 -15.90
N GLU A 113 -4.29 -15.18 -16.78
CA GLU A 113 -4.13 -15.01 -18.21
C GLU A 113 -4.84 -13.75 -18.70
N ARG A 114 -4.33 -13.11 -19.76
CA ARG A 114 -4.96 -11.89 -20.32
C ARG A 114 -6.40 -12.11 -20.73
N THR A 115 -6.71 -13.27 -21.30
CA THR A 115 -8.07 -13.68 -21.67
C THR A 115 -9.02 -13.70 -20.46
N GLU A 116 -8.56 -14.15 -19.30
CA GLU A 116 -9.33 -14.16 -18.05
C GLU A 116 -9.56 -12.74 -17.51
N VAL A 117 -8.56 -11.86 -17.62
CA VAL A 117 -8.65 -10.44 -17.24
C VAL A 117 -9.64 -9.70 -18.14
N GLU A 118 -9.52 -9.87 -19.46
CA GLU A 118 -10.41 -9.26 -20.46
C GLU A 118 -11.86 -9.74 -20.30
N ARG A 119 -12.06 -11.02 -19.97
CA ARG A 119 -13.38 -11.57 -19.65
C ARG A 119 -13.97 -10.89 -18.41
N CYS A 120 -13.19 -10.73 -17.34
CA CYS A 120 -13.61 -10.02 -16.13
C CYS A 120 -13.99 -8.57 -16.44
N ILE A 121 -13.16 -7.85 -17.20
CA ILE A 121 -13.43 -6.48 -17.65
C ILE A 121 -14.74 -6.42 -18.43
N SER A 122 -14.94 -7.34 -19.38
CA SER A 122 -16.16 -7.39 -20.20
C SER A 122 -17.41 -7.63 -19.37
N GLN A 123 -17.35 -8.56 -18.41
CA GLN A 123 -18.44 -8.80 -17.46
C GLN A 123 -18.77 -7.54 -16.65
N LEU A 124 -17.76 -6.87 -16.09
CA LEU A 124 -17.95 -5.66 -15.29
C LEU A 124 -18.51 -4.50 -16.14
N LYS A 125 -18.05 -4.34 -17.39
CA LYS A 125 -18.60 -3.34 -18.34
C LYS A 125 -20.06 -3.62 -18.68
N LEU A 126 -20.45 -4.89 -18.89
CA LEU A 126 -21.85 -5.26 -19.14
C LEU A 126 -22.74 -4.98 -17.93
N ILE A 127 -22.29 -5.34 -16.72
CA ILE A 127 -23.02 -5.02 -15.48
C ILE A 127 -23.17 -3.50 -15.32
N GLY A 128 -22.11 -2.74 -15.59
CA GLY A 128 -22.15 -1.27 -15.59
C GLY A 128 -23.19 -0.69 -16.55
N LYS A 129 -23.37 -1.31 -17.73
CA LYS A 129 -24.42 -0.94 -18.70
C LYS A 129 -25.83 -1.43 -18.35
N GLY A 130 -25.97 -2.20 -17.27
CA GLY A 130 -27.24 -2.79 -16.83
C GLY A 130 -27.53 -4.19 -17.39
N ASP A 131 -26.65 -4.76 -18.20
CA ASP A 131 -26.80 -6.10 -18.77
C ASP A 131 -26.19 -7.18 -17.87
N ILE A 132 -26.90 -7.50 -16.79
CA ILE A 132 -26.48 -8.52 -15.82
C ILE A 132 -26.58 -9.93 -16.44
N VAL A 133 -27.55 -10.17 -17.31
CA VAL A 133 -27.78 -11.48 -17.92
C VAL A 133 -26.67 -11.79 -18.92
N GLY A 134 -26.30 -10.83 -19.77
CA GLY A 134 -25.16 -10.95 -20.68
C GLY A 134 -23.86 -11.22 -19.93
N ALA A 135 -23.61 -10.51 -18.83
CA ALA A 135 -22.44 -10.74 -17.99
C ALA A 135 -22.38 -12.18 -17.42
N LYS A 136 -23.52 -12.75 -17.03
CA LYS A 136 -23.60 -14.15 -16.54
C LYS A 136 -23.39 -15.18 -17.64
N ARG A 137 -23.83 -14.91 -18.88
CA ARG A 137 -23.61 -15.82 -20.03
C ARG A 137 -22.13 -16.02 -20.34
N LEU A 138 -21.34 -14.94 -20.27
CA LEU A 138 -19.87 -14.98 -20.43
C LEU A 138 -19.15 -15.85 -19.38
N ASP A 139 -19.82 -16.24 -18.30
CA ASP A 139 -19.28 -17.13 -17.26
C ASP A 139 -19.52 -18.61 -17.55
N SER A 140 -20.54 -18.93 -18.34
CA SER A 140 -20.96 -20.29 -18.66
C SER A 140 -20.14 -20.89 -19.79
N ASP A 141 -19.77 -20.08 -20.78
CA ASP A 141 -19.02 -20.53 -21.98
C ASP A 141 -17.59 -21.02 -21.66
N SER A 142 -17.08 -20.78 -20.44
CA SER A 142 -15.74 -21.17 -20.03
C SER A 142 -15.62 -22.58 -19.42
N LYS A 143 -16.74 -23.30 -19.22
CA LYS A 143 -16.70 -24.63 -18.58
C LYS A 143 -16.53 -25.80 -19.55
N ASP A 144 -16.68 -25.59 -20.86
CA ASP A 144 -16.73 -26.68 -21.85
C ASP A 144 -15.45 -26.87 -22.68
N SER A 145 -14.38 -26.11 -22.45
CA SER A 145 -13.12 -26.29 -23.19
C SER A 145 -12.19 -27.35 -22.57
N SER A 146 -12.72 -28.55 -22.30
CA SER A 146 -11.92 -29.76 -22.07
C SER A 146 -12.59 -31.00 -22.67
N SER A 147 -12.73 -31.02 -24.00
CA SER A 147 -12.81 -32.25 -24.80
C SER A 147 -12.46 -31.94 -26.26
N HIS A 148 -11.97 -32.96 -26.95
CA HIS A 148 -11.22 -32.96 -28.22
C HIS A 148 -11.81 -32.17 -29.41
N PRO A 149 -10.96 -31.79 -30.39
CA PRO A 149 -11.40 -31.08 -31.58
C PRO A 149 -12.01 -32.05 -32.59
N GLU A 150 -13.22 -31.78 -33.04
CA GLU A 150 -13.72 -32.32 -34.31
C GLU A 150 -14.10 -31.17 -35.25
N ASN A 151 -13.61 -31.29 -36.47
CA ASN A 151 -13.77 -30.37 -37.57
C ASN A 151 -15.25 -30.13 -37.89
N SER A 152 -15.65 -28.88 -38.03
CA SER A 152 -16.69 -28.50 -38.98
C SER A 152 -16.42 -27.10 -39.52
N GLU A 153 -16.23 -27.05 -40.83
CA GLU A 153 -15.96 -25.87 -41.62
C GLU A 153 -17.16 -24.91 -41.59
N GLY A 154 -16.88 -23.62 -41.40
CA GLY A 154 -17.92 -22.59 -41.35
C GLY A 154 -17.34 -21.19 -41.15
N CYS A 155 -16.47 -20.76 -42.05
CA CYS A 155 -15.97 -19.40 -42.10
C CYS A 155 -17.13 -18.41 -42.33
N GLN A 156 -17.45 -17.58 -41.34
CA GLN A 156 -18.07 -16.27 -41.57
C GLN A 156 -17.25 -15.21 -40.83
N LYS A 157 -16.33 -14.59 -41.58
CA LYS A 157 -15.78 -13.27 -41.26
C LYS A 157 -16.96 -12.30 -41.14
N LEU A 158 -17.37 -11.96 -39.92
CA LEU A 158 -18.14 -10.76 -39.67
C LEU A 158 -17.21 -9.67 -39.16
N GLY A 159 -16.58 -9.00 -40.11
CA GLY A 159 -16.00 -7.69 -39.87
C GLY A 159 -17.15 -6.71 -39.64
N SER A 160 -17.42 -6.37 -38.39
CA SER A 160 -18.17 -5.16 -38.06
C SER A 160 -17.24 -4.24 -37.27
N ARG A 161 -16.91 -3.12 -37.92
CA ARG A 161 -16.26 -1.97 -37.31
C ARG A 161 -17.04 -1.60 -36.05
N LEU A 162 -16.43 -1.79 -34.88
CA LEU A 162 -16.92 -1.18 -33.65
C LEU A 162 -16.81 0.33 -33.82
N PRO A 163 -17.90 1.10 -33.70
CA PRO A 163 -17.78 2.54 -33.55
C PRO A 163 -17.04 2.80 -32.23
N GLU A 164 -15.99 3.62 -32.28
CA GLU A 164 -15.45 4.29 -31.10
C GLU A 164 -16.59 5.07 -30.44
N SER A 165 -17.23 4.45 -29.44
CA SER A 165 -18.24 5.10 -28.62
C SER A 165 -17.69 5.11 -27.21
N GLU A 166 -17.30 6.32 -26.81
CA GLU A 166 -17.08 6.88 -25.48
C GLU A 166 -17.00 5.87 -24.32
N ALA A 167 -15.91 5.96 -23.55
CA ALA A 167 -15.68 5.17 -22.34
C ALA A 167 -16.86 5.29 -21.35
N VAL A 168 -17.83 4.37 -21.46
CA VAL A 168 -18.96 4.23 -20.53
C VAL A 168 -18.42 3.65 -19.22
N ASN A 169 -17.85 4.52 -18.39
CA ASN A 169 -17.78 4.26 -16.96
C ASN A 169 -19.21 4.43 -16.42
N PRO A 170 -19.82 3.42 -15.79
CA PRO A 170 -21.12 3.60 -15.14
C PRO A 170 -20.96 4.69 -14.08
N LYS A 171 -21.60 5.85 -14.33
CA LYS A 171 -21.55 6.99 -13.42
C LYS A 171 -22.25 6.67 -12.09
N GLU A 172 -23.21 5.76 -12.10
CA GLU A 172 -23.97 5.35 -10.91
C GLU A 172 -24.28 3.85 -10.99
N TRP A 173 -23.95 3.11 -9.94
CA TRP A 173 -24.29 1.70 -9.81
C TRP A 173 -25.58 1.58 -8.99
N THR A 174 -26.58 0.86 -9.51
CA THR A 174 -27.67 0.39 -8.66
C THR A 174 -27.14 -0.63 -7.64
N SER A 175 -27.88 -0.83 -6.54
CA SER A 175 -27.53 -1.82 -5.51
C SER A 175 -27.34 -3.24 -6.08
N LEU A 176 -28.18 -3.62 -7.04
CA LEU A 176 -28.08 -4.90 -7.73
C LEU A 176 -26.83 -4.98 -8.61
N GLN A 177 -26.56 -3.96 -9.42
CA GLN A 177 -25.36 -3.92 -10.27
C GLN A 177 -24.09 -3.95 -9.42
N LEU A 178 -24.03 -3.19 -8.32
CA LEU A 178 -22.86 -3.18 -7.43
C LEU A 178 -22.62 -4.55 -6.78
N THR A 179 -23.68 -5.21 -6.33
CA THR A 179 -23.60 -6.55 -5.73
C THR A 179 -23.07 -7.58 -6.72
N GLU A 180 -23.59 -7.57 -7.95
CA GLU A 180 -23.14 -8.48 -9.01
C GLU A 180 -21.70 -8.16 -9.47
N ALA A 181 -21.35 -6.88 -9.59
CA ALA A 181 -19.98 -6.46 -9.92
C ALA A 181 -18.97 -6.93 -8.85
N MET A 182 -19.31 -6.76 -7.57
CA MET A 182 -18.51 -7.27 -6.45
C MET A 182 -18.40 -8.80 -6.49
N SER A 183 -19.47 -9.51 -6.85
CA SER A 183 -19.45 -10.97 -7.01
C SER A 183 -18.47 -11.41 -8.09
N VAL A 184 -18.53 -10.79 -9.28
CA VAL A 184 -17.62 -11.07 -10.41
C VAL A 184 -16.17 -10.79 -10.02
N LEU A 185 -15.90 -9.62 -9.43
CA LEU A 185 -14.55 -9.23 -9.01
C LEU A 185 -14.00 -10.18 -7.95
N ASN A 186 -14.79 -10.53 -6.93
CA ASN A 186 -14.38 -11.48 -5.90
C ASN A 186 -14.14 -12.88 -6.48
N LYS A 187 -14.93 -13.31 -7.46
CA LYS A 187 -14.73 -14.60 -8.15
C LYS A 187 -13.38 -14.61 -8.88
N PHE A 188 -13.07 -13.55 -9.64
CA PHE A 188 -11.80 -13.40 -10.32
C PHE A 188 -10.62 -13.41 -9.33
N LEU A 189 -10.70 -12.62 -8.26
CA LEU A 189 -9.64 -12.52 -7.25
C LEU A 189 -9.50 -13.79 -6.38
N LYS A 190 -10.48 -14.69 -6.36
CA LYS A 190 -10.40 -15.95 -5.59
C LYS A 190 -9.43 -16.96 -6.22
N VAL A 191 -9.24 -16.94 -7.53
CA VAL A 191 -8.40 -17.91 -8.26
C VAL A 191 -6.94 -17.72 -7.90
N LYS A 192 -6.24 -18.81 -7.54
CA LYS A 192 -4.83 -18.79 -7.15
C LYS A 192 -3.99 -19.46 -8.23
N TYR A 193 -2.96 -18.76 -8.69
CA TYR A 193 -1.98 -19.29 -9.63
C TYR A 193 -0.67 -19.61 -8.90
N LYS A 194 0.01 -20.69 -9.27
CA LYS A 194 1.36 -21.00 -8.74
C LYS A 194 2.44 -20.16 -9.43
N ARG A 195 2.27 -19.91 -10.72
CA ARG A 195 3.14 -19.08 -11.57
C ARG A 195 2.33 -17.97 -12.24
N CYS A 196 2.98 -16.89 -12.63
CA CYS A 196 2.34 -15.85 -13.43
C CYS A 196 2.04 -16.36 -14.83
N LYS A 197 0.81 -16.19 -15.35
CA LYS A 197 0.47 -16.59 -16.72
C LYS A 197 1.04 -15.67 -17.81
N ASN A 198 1.58 -14.51 -17.42
CA ASN A 198 2.17 -13.53 -18.34
C ASN A 198 3.69 -13.70 -18.51
N CYS A 199 4.43 -13.92 -17.42
CA CYS A 199 5.91 -14.03 -17.45
C CYS A 199 6.46 -15.35 -16.88
N ASP A 200 5.59 -16.28 -16.48
CA ASP A 200 5.92 -17.58 -15.85
C ASP A 200 6.74 -17.50 -14.54
N ALA A 201 6.95 -16.29 -14.01
CA ALA A 201 7.64 -16.09 -12.74
C ALA A 201 6.90 -16.76 -11.58
N LYS A 202 7.68 -17.34 -10.66
CA LYS A 202 7.20 -17.74 -9.34
C LYS A 202 7.21 -16.53 -8.42
N ASN A 203 6.13 -16.33 -7.68
CA ASN A 203 6.00 -15.23 -6.73
C ASN A 203 6.13 -15.73 -5.28
N PRO A 204 6.52 -14.87 -4.33
CA PRO A 204 6.45 -15.18 -2.92
C PRO A 204 5.01 -15.44 -2.47
N GLY A 205 4.84 -16.25 -1.43
CA GLY A 205 3.61 -16.27 -0.66
C GLY A 205 3.53 -15.01 0.20
N ILE A 206 2.35 -14.38 0.27
CA ILE A 206 2.15 -13.18 1.09
C ILE A 206 1.11 -13.49 2.15
N THR A 207 1.52 -13.40 3.40
CA THR A 207 0.68 -13.61 4.58
C THR A 207 0.45 -12.29 5.29
N LYS A 208 -0.61 -12.24 6.09
CA LYS A 208 -0.90 -11.16 7.02
C LYS A 208 -1.04 -11.73 8.43
N PRO A 209 0.07 -11.94 9.17
CA PRO A 209 0.01 -12.53 10.50
C PRO A 209 -0.85 -11.68 11.45
N THR A 210 -0.77 -10.36 11.31
CA THR A 210 -1.61 -9.39 12.02
C THR A 210 -2.09 -8.31 11.06
N PHE A 211 -3.11 -7.57 11.48
CA PHE A 211 -3.62 -6.43 10.74
C PHE A 211 -2.55 -5.34 10.58
N GLY A 212 -2.47 -4.74 9.39
CA GLY A 212 -1.47 -3.71 9.09
C GLY A 212 -0.06 -4.24 8.84
N TRP A 213 0.15 -5.57 8.87
CA TRP A 213 1.46 -6.17 8.67
C TRP A 213 1.41 -7.25 7.58
N PHE A 214 2.09 -7.01 6.46
CA PHE A 214 2.33 -8.03 5.45
C PHE A 214 3.70 -8.67 5.64
N HIS A 215 3.74 -9.98 5.42
CA HIS A 215 4.95 -10.78 5.52
C HIS A 215 5.08 -11.66 4.29
N THR A 216 6.26 -11.68 3.70
CA THR A 216 6.57 -12.58 2.58
C THR A 216 7.11 -13.90 3.14
N SER A 217 6.56 -15.03 2.74
CA SER A 217 6.96 -16.35 3.22
C SER A 217 8.32 -16.83 2.70
N GLY A 218 9.14 -15.96 2.09
CA GLY A 218 10.33 -16.39 1.36
C GLY A 218 10.00 -17.02 0.01
N MET A 219 10.99 -16.97 -0.88
CA MET A 219 11.09 -17.90 -1.99
C MET A 219 12.21 -18.90 -1.69
N SER A 220 12.07 -20.15 -2.11
CA SER A 220 13.19 -21.09 -2.00
C SER A 220 14.28 -20.71 -3.01
N GLY A 221 15.54 -21.00 -2.69
CA GLY A 221 16.66 -20.71 -3.60
C GLY A 221 16.51 -21.37 -4.97
N SER A 222 15.79 -22.50 -5.05
CA SER A 222 15.43 -23.15 -6.32
C SER A 222 14.47 -22.29 -7.15
N GLN A 223 13.43 -21.73 -6.51
CA GLN A 223 12.46 -20.86 -7.19
C GLN A 223 13.12 -19.57 -7.68
N MET A 224 13.99 -18.95 -6.87
CA MET A 224 14.74 -17.75 -7.28
C MET A 224 15.67 -18.04 -8.47
N ARG A 225 16.45 -19.13 -8.43
CA ARG A 225 17.32 -19.51 -9.55
C ARG A 225 16.52 -19.74 -10.83
N GLU A 226 15.37 -20.38 -10.73
CA GLU A 226 14.49 -20.60 -11.87
C GLU A 226 13.98 -19.28 -12.48
N ASN A 227 13.58 -18.32 -11.65
CA ASN A 227 13.19 -16.99 -12.12
C ASN A 227 14.36 -16.27 -12.82
N VAL A 228 15.57 -16.34 -12.25
CA VAL A 228 16.78 -15.73 -12.82
C VAL A 228 17.13 -16.36 -14.18
N ILE A 229 17.07 -17.69 -14.30
CA ILE A 229 17.33 -18.40 -15.57
C ILE A 229 16.31 -18.00 -16.64
N ARG A 230 15.05 -17.76 -16.27
CA ARG A 230 14.00 -17.28 -17.19
C ARG A 230 14.13 -15.80 -17.55
N GLY A 231 15.07 -15.07 -16.94
CA GLY A 231 15.24 -13.64 -17.16
C GLY A 231 14.13 -12.78 -16.53
N CYS A 232 13.39 -13.30 -15.55
CA CYS A 232 12.41 -12.51 -14.80
C CYS A 232 13.15 -11.49 -13.92
N LYS A 233 13.03 -10.21 -14.25
CA LYS A 233 13.64 -9.10 -13.51
C LYS A 233 12.58 -8.32 -12.75
N MET A 234 12.96 -7.81 -11.59
CA MET A 234 12.19 -6.81 -10.86
C MET A 234 12.49 -5.42 -11.40
N ALA A 235 11.56 -4.48 -11.23
CA ALA A 235 11.86 -3.07 -11.44
C ALA A 235 12.96 -2.61 -10.45
N ASP A 236 13.91 -1.81 -10.93
CA ASP A 236 15.03 -1.33 -10.12
C ASP A 236 14.61 -0.40 -8.97
N THR A 237 13.38 0.10 -8.97
CA THR A 237 12.80 1.02 -7.98
C THR A 237 12.74 0.46 -6.54
N PHE A 238 13.03 -0.83 -6.34
CA PHE A 238 13.05 -1.49 -5.03
C PHE A 238 14.43 -1.54 -4.36
N SER A 239 15.52 -1.15 -5.04
CA SER A 239 16.80 -0.95 -4.36
C SER A 239 16.81 0.42 -3.69
N GLY A 240 16.74 0.44 -2.36
CA GLY A 240 17.31 1.55 -1.59
C GLY A 240 18.80 1.68 -1.93
N GLU A 241 19.33 2.90 -1.88
CA GLU A 241 20.74 3.21 -2.04
C GLU A 241 21.57 2.32 -1.12
N VAL A 242 22.11 1.23 -1.67
CA VAL A 242 23.23 0.53 -1.07
C VAL A 242 24.43 1.31 -1.54
N GLY A 243 25.02 2.09 -0.63
CA GLY A 243 26.28 2.78 -0.83
C GLY A 243 27.27 1.86 -1.52
N SER A 244 27.85 2.37 -2.60
CA SER A 244 28.91 1.72 -3.35
C SER A 244 30.24 1.83 -2.60
N ASP A 245 30.33 1.25 -1.42
CA ASP A 245 31.60 1.11 -0.70
C ASP A 245 31.95 -0.38 -0.65
N ILE A 246 32.33 -0.90 -1.81
CA ILE A 246 33.31 -1.99 -1.86
C ILE A 246 34.64 -1.28 -2.02
N GLU A 247 35.24 -0.89 -0.89
CA GLU A 247 36.67 -0.59 -0.85
C GLU A 247 37.42 -1.87 -1.21
N ASP A 248 37.89 -1.93 -2.45
CA ASP A 248 39.02 -2.77 -2.83
C ASP A 248 40.25 -2.25 -2.07
N ALA A 249 40.66 -2.96 -1.02
CA ALA A 249 41.93 -2.74 -0.35
C ALA A 249 42.59 -4.08 -0.01
N ASN A 250 43.23 -4.68 -1.01
CA ASN A 250 44.38 -5.55 -0.81
C ASN A 250 45.56 -4.92 -1.55
N ASP A 251 46.25 -4.00 -0.88
CA ASP A 251 47.66 -3.77 -1.14
C ASP A 251 48.30 -3.23 0.15
N ALA A 252 48.85 -4.14 0.95
CA ALA A 252 49.68 -3.82 2.10
C ALA A 252 51.12 -4.18 1.72
N SER A 253 51.86 -3.19 1.21
CA SER A 253 53.32 -3.22 1.20
C SER A 253 53.85 -2.73 2.55
N SER A 254 54.54 -3.64 3.24
CA SER A 254 55.54 -3.49 4.31
C SER A 254 56.00 -2.09 4.71
N SER A 255 55.94 -1.81 6.03
CA SER A 255 57.06 -1.22 6.77
C SER A 255 56.95 -1.56 8.27
N GLU A 256 58.09 -1.90 8.85
CA GLU A 256 58.36 -2.44 10.18
C GLU A 256 58.08 -1.45 11.33
N GLU A 257 57.62 -1.95 12.48
CA GLU A 257 58.34 -1.89 13.77
C GLU A 257 57.53 -2.62 14.88
N GLY A 258 58.24 -3.20 15.83
CA GLY A 258 57.80 -4.35 16.64
C GLY A 258 56.92 -4.08 17.87
N VAL A 259 56.46 -5.16 18.50
CA VAL A 259 56.88 -5.63 19.83
C VAL A 259 56.17 -6.97 20.12
N ASP A 260 56.96 -7.90 20.66
CA ASP A 260 56.71 -9.30 21.01
C ASP A 260 55.75 -9.47 22.22
N ILE A 261 55.11 -10.65 22.33
CA ILE A 261 55.05 -11.51 23.55
C ILE A 261 54.09 -12.72 23.36
N THR A 262 54.73 -13.88 23.18
CA THR A 262 54.42 -15.25 23.69
C THR A 262 53.28 -16.13 23.12
N LYS A 263 53.71 -17.10 22.30
CA LYS A 263 53.56 -18.59 22.35
C LYS A 263 52.45 -19.19 23.25
N THR A 264 51.75 -20.27 22.87
CA THR A 264 52.20 -21.66 23.12
C THR A 264 51.29 -22.76 22.49
N LYS A 265 51.91 -23.64 21.66
CA LYS A 265 51.76 -25.11 21.41
C LYS A 265 50.66 -25.76 20.51
N THR A 266 51.15 -26.29 19.38
CA THR A 266 50.87 -27.56 18.64
C THR A 266 51.35 -28.82 19.44
N PRO A 267 51.10 -30.12 19.07
CA PRO A 267 51.39 -30.81 17.77
C PRO A 267 50.29 -31.79 17.26
N GLU A 268 50.02 -31.93 15.95
CA GLU A 268 50.67 -32.76 14.89
C GLU A 268 50.78 -34.28 15.13
N ILE A 269 50.17 -35.09 14.24
CA ILE A 269 50.79 -36.27 13.57
C ILE A 269 50.22 -36.36 12.14
N GLY A 270 51.11 -36.37 11.14
CA GLY A 270 50.79 -36.47 9.72
C GLY A 270 51.07 -37.84 9.09
N PHE A 271 50.74 -37.96 7.80
CA PHE A 271 51.36 -38.92 6.88
C PHE A 271 51.48 -38.30 5.47
N LYS A 272 52.66 -38.46 4.87
CA LYS A 272 53.11 -37.94 3.57
C LYS A 272 52.64 -38.79 2.38
N GLY A 273 52.54 -38.16 1.21
CA GLY A 273 52.64 -38.80 -0.11
C GLY A 273 52.41 -37.83 -1.27
N ALA A 274 53.48 -37.39 -1.93
CA ALA A 274 53.51 -36.72 -3.24
C ALA A 274 53.08 -37.71 -4.36
N ASP A 275 52.59 -37.38 -5.55
CA ASP A 275 52.95 -36.35 -6.54
C ASP A 275 51.77 -36.10 -7.51
N GLY A 276 51.74 -34.92 -8.16
CA GLY A 276 51.28 -34.83 -9.56
C GLY A 276 49.91 -34.21 -9.89
N THR A 277 49.93 -32.89 -10.09
CA THR A 277 49.21 -32.11 -11.15
C THR A 277 47.72 -31.72 -11.04
N SER A 278 47.51 -30.41 -11.23
CA SER A 278 46.29 -29.66 -11.57
C SER A 278 45.35 -29.23 -10.44
N ALA A 279 45.76 -28.21 -9.68
CA ALA A 279 44.87 -27.38 -8.89
C ALA A 279 43.90 -26.60 -9.80
N LYS A 280 42.67 -27.09 -9.96
CA LYS A 280 41.55 -26.29 -10.49
C LYS A 280 41.28 -25.15 -9.51
N ALA A 281 41.61 -23.92 -9.90
CA ALA A 281 41.12 -22.72 -9.26
C ALA A 281 39.58 -22.78 -9.19
N ARG A 282 39.03 -22.99 -7.99
CA ARG A 282 37.60 -22.81 -7.73
C ARG A 282 37.31 -21.32 -7.85
N LYS A 283 36.88 -20.88 -9.05
CA LYS A 283 36.20 -19.58 -9.21
C LYS A 283 35.01 -19.59 -8.25
N MET A 284 35.05 -18.77 -7.21
CA MET A 284 33.85 -18.48 -6.42
C MET A 284 32.83 -17.86 -7.38
N ALA A 285 31.75 -18.59 -7.66
CA ALA A 285 30.71 -18.13 -8.56
C ALA A 285 30.02 -16.90 -7.92
N LYS A 286 30.17 -15.74 -8.56
CA LYS A 286 29.48 -14.51 -8.14
C LYS A 286 27.97 -14.77 -8.23
N VAL A 287 27.28 -14.69 -7.09
CA VAL A 287 25.82 -14.87 -7.04
C VAL A 287 25.17 -13.77 -7.89
N PRO A 288 24.24 -14.09 -8.81
CA PRO A 288 23.59 -13.08 -9.64
C PRO A 288 22.94 -11.98 -8.79
N LEU A 289 23.15 -10.71 -9.15
CA LEU A 289 22.60 -9.54 -8.42
C LEU A 289 21.07 -9.64 -8.24
N GLU A 290 20.38 -10.14 -9.27
CA GLU A 290 18.93 -10.34 -9.26
C GLU A 290 18.48 -11.38 -8.22
N PHE A 291 19.32 -12.39 -7.96
CA PHE A 291 19.05 -13.37 -6.90
C PHE A 291 19.10 -12.73 -5.51
N LEU A 292 20.05 -11.81 -5.28
CA LEU A 292 20.16 -11.08 -4.02
C LEU A 292 19.00 -10.09 -3.83
N LYS A 293 18.61 -9.37 -4.89
CA LYS A 293 17.42 -8.49 -4.88
C LYS A 293 16.16 -9.27 -4.50
N GLN A 294 15.91 -10.41 -5.16
CA GLN A 294 14.77 -11.28 -4.86
C GLN A 294 14.82 -11.83 -3.42
N LYS A 295 16.00 -12.24 -2.96
CA LYS A 295 16.17 -12.77 -1.61
C LYS A 295 15.82 -11.70 -0.57
N ASN A 296 16.39 -10.49 -0.71
CA ASN A 296 16.20 -9.41 0.25
C ASN A 296 14.75 -8.91 0.30
N LEU A 297 14.12 -8.70 -0.86
CA LEU A 297 12.74 -8.22 -0.94
C LEU A 297 11.73 -9.23 -0.39
N PHE A 298 11.99 -10.53 -0.56
CA PHE A 298 11.07 -11.59 -0.16
C PHE A 298 11.44 -12.31 1.13
N SER A 299 12.41 -11.80 1.88
CA SER A 299 12.79 -12.33 3.20
C SER A 299 12.39 -11.38 4.33
N GLY A 300 11.08 -11.28 4.59
CA GLY A 300 10.58 -10.73 5.85
C GLY A 300 9.35 -9.83 5.72
N PRO A 301 9.27 -8.74 6.50
CA PRO A 301 8.15 -7.82 6.48
C PRO A 301 8.12 -7.04 5.15
N LEU A 302 6.93 -6.90 4.56
CA LEU A 302 6.71 -6.10 3.36
C LEU A 302 6.18 -4.73 3.77
N LEU A 303 6.97 -3.69 3.54
CA LEU A 303 6.69 -2.34 4.01
C LEU A 303 5.59 -1.68 3.16
N PRO A 304 4.73 -0.82 3.75
CA PRO A 304 3.70 -0.11 2.99
C PRO A 304 4.23 0.67 1.79
N SER A 305 5.41 1.27 1.89
CA SER A 305 6.07 1.99 0.80
C SER A 305 6.42 1.08 -0.39
N GLU A 306 6.86 -0.15 -0.12
CA GLU A 306 7.13 -1.17 -1.15
C GLU A 306 5.84 -1.65 -1.80
N VAL A 307 4.81 -1.93 -1.00
CA VAL A 307 3.49 -2.34 -1.52
C VAL A 307 2.86 -1.24 -2.35
N LYS A 308 3.00 0.02 -1.93
CA LYS A 308 2.53 1.18 -2.70
C LYS A 308 3.17 1.25 -4.07
N LYS A 309 4.48 0.99 -4.17
CA LYS A 309 5.20 0.92 -5.47
C LYS A 309 4.65 -0.22 -6.35
N VAL A 310 4.47 -1.42 -5.80
CA VAL A 310 3.92 -2.57 -6.54
C VAL A 310 2.50 -2.29 -7.03
N THR A 311 1.67 -1.68 -6.17
CA THR A 311 0.28 -1.36 -6.48
C THR A 311 0.19 -0.25 -7.53
N LYS A 312 1.07 0.75 -7.46
CA LYS A 312 1.18 1.79 -8.49
C LYS A 312 1.46 1.19 -9.86
N LEU A 313 2.49 0.33 -9.97
CA LEU A 313 2.85 -0.33 -11.22
C LEU A 313 1.72 -1.22 -11.76
N LEU A 314 0.97 -1.88 -10.86
CA LEU A 314 -0.24 -2.62 -11.27
C LEU A 314 -1.29 -1.71 -11.88
N TRP A 315 -1.56 -0.54 -11.29
CA TRP A 315 -2.54 0.41 -11.83
C TRP A 315 -2.11 1.01 -13.18
N GLU A 316 -0.80 1.17 -13.39
CA GLU A 316 -0.23 1.64 -14.66
C GLU A 316 -0.32 0.56 -15.75
N ASN A 317 -0.16 -0.70 -15.39
CA ASN A 317 -0.16 -1.83 -16.32
C ASN A 317 -1.57 -2.38 -16.63
N GLU A 318 -2.51 -2.30 -15.69
CA GLU A 318 -3.85 -2.89 -15.76
C GLU A 318 -4.95 -1.82 -15.68
N ILE A 319 -4.76 -0.73 -16.43
CA ILE A 319 -5.56 0.52 -16.35
C ILE A 319 -7.07 0.25 -16.38
N GLU A 320 -7.54 -0.61 -17.29
CA GLU A 320 -8.98 -0.86 -17.47
C GLU A 320 -9.60 -1.53 -16.25
N LEU A 321 -9.05 -2.67 -15.81
CA LEU A 321 -9.59 -3.40 -14.66
C LEU A 321 -9.40 -2.59 -13.37
N CYS A 322 -8.25 -1.94 -13.19
CA CYS A 322 -8.00 -1.09 -12.03
C CYS A 322 -8.94 0.13 -11.99
N SER A 323 -9.30 0.72 -13.12
CA SER A 323 -10.32 1.79 -13.16
C SER A 323 -11.68 1.26 -12.72
N LEU A 324 -12.08 0.06 -13.15
CA LEU A 324 -13.34 -0.55 -12.71
C LEU A 324 -13.31 -0.89 -11.21
N ILE A 325 -12.19 -1.38 -10.68
CA ILE A 325 -11.99 -1.57 -9.23
C ILE A 325 -12.19 -0.24 -8.50
N ASN A 326 -11.60 0.86 -8.99
CA ASN A 326 -11.79 2.16 -8.37
C ASN A 326 -13.28 2.57 -8.36
N CYS A 327 -13.98 2.42 -9.50
CA CYS A 327 -15.41 2.74 -9.59
C CYS A 327 -16.24 1.93 -8.59
N ILE A 328 -15.93 0.64 -8.41
CA ILE A 328 -16.63 -0.22 -7.44
C ILE A 328 -16.37 0.22 -6.00
N GLN A 329 -15.14 0.63 -5.67
CA GLN A 329 -14.78 1.07 -4.31
C GLN A 329 -15.27 2.49 -3.98
N GLN A 330 -15.43 3.37 -4.98
CA GLN A 330 -15.75 4.80 -4.81
C GLN A 330 -17.15 5.20 -5.25
N GLN A 331 -17.92 4.27 -5.83
CA GLN A 331 -19.30 4.52 -6.29
C GLN A 331 -19.48 5.71 -7.27
N GLY A 332 -18.40 6.20 -7.92
CA GLY A 332 -18.49 6.96 -9.18
C GLY A 332 -18.33 8.50 -9.13
N PHE A 333 -18.06 9.14 -7.98
CA PHE A 333 -18.01 10.61 -7.90
C PHE A 333 -16.69 11.18 -7.31
N GLY A 334 -16.09 12.17 -7.98
CA GLY A 334 -14.86 12.86 -7.57
C GLY A 334 -13.60 12.50 -8.37
N GLU A 335 -12.46 13.13 -8.05
CA GLU A 335 -11.17 12.76 -8.64
C GLU A 335 -10.82 11.31 -8.26
N LYS A 336 -10.35 10.54 -9.25
CA LYS A 336 -10.03 9.12 -9.05
C LYS A 336 -8.77 8.99 -8.19
N VAL A 337 -8.94 8.71 -6.90
CA VAL A 337 -7.87 8.43 -5.92
C VAL A 337 -6.95 7.25 -6.35
N GLY A 338 -7.38 6.44 -7.31
CA GLY A 338 -6.53 5.42 -7.93
C GLY A 338 -6.00 4.41 -6.90
N TYR A 339 -4.76 3.96 -7.06
CA TYR A 339 -4.11 3.07 -6.09
C TYR A 339 -3.90 3.72 -4.70
N SER A 340 -3.97 5.05 -4.58
CA SER A 340 -3.67 5.73 -3.32
C SER A 340 -4.75 5.49 -2.25
N MET A 341 -5.96 5.03 -2.62
CA MET A 341 -7.04 4.72 -1.66
C MET A 341 -6.65 3.65 -0.63
N PHE A 342 -5.67 2.80 -0.98
CA PHE A 342 -5.18 1.72 -0.12
C PHE A 342 -4.17 2.19 0.93
N PHE A 343 -3.75 3.45 0.87
CA PHE A 343 -2.69 4.01 1.71
C PHE A 343 -3.14 5.33 2.33
N LEU A 344 -2.72 5.58 3.57
CA LEU A 344 -2.89 6.85 4.24
C LEU A 344 -1.50 7.47 4.40
N GLU A 345 -1.34 8.69 3.91
CA GLU A 345 -0.14 9.51 4.10
C GLU A 345 -0.42 10.74 4.97
N THR A 346 -1.69 11.12 5.05
CA THR A 346 -2.18 12.17 5.93
C THR A 346 -3.39 11.70 6.71
N VAL A 347 -3.47 12.14 7.97
CA VAL A 347 -4.63 11.92 8.82
C VAL A 347 -5.29 13.26 9.10
N LEU A 348 -6.57 13.39 8.77
CA LEU A 348 -7.36 14.56 9.13
C LEU A 348 -7.66 14.53 10.63
N VAL A 349 -7.41 15.66 11.30
CA VAL A 349 -7.68 15.82 12.73
C VAL A 349 -8.95 16.64 12.91
N PRO A 350 -9.99 16.08 13.57
CA PRO A 350 -11.22 16.81 13.79
C PRO A 350 -11.03 18.10 14.58
N PRO A 351 -11.93 19.09 14.41
CA PRO A 351 -11.96 20.30 15.22
C PRO A 351 -12.02 20.04 16.73
N ILE A 352 -11.57 21.02 17.52
CA ILE A 352 -11.56 20.92 19.00
C ILE A 352 -12.98 20.71 19.56
N LYS A 353 -14.01 21.26 18.92
CA LYS A 353 -15.42 21.08 19.32
C LYS A 353 -15.84 19.60 19.41
N PHE A 354 -15.26 18.74 18.57
CA PHE A 354 -15.51 17.29 18.55
C PHE A 354 -14.49 16.48 19.37
N ARG A 355 -13.53 17.16 20.00
CA ARG A 355 -12.45 16.57 20.81
C ARG A 355 -12.24 17.34 22.12
N ALA A 356 -13.28 18.01 22.62
CA ALA A 356 -13.19 18.80 23.84
C ALA A 356 -12.73 17.89 25.00
N PRO A 357 -11.94 18.38 25.96
CA PRO A 357 -11.50 17.55 27.09
C PRO A 357 -12.69 17.22 28.02
N THR A 358 -12.67 16.03 28.62
CA THR A 358 -13.65 15.64 29.64
C THR A 358 -13.19 16.17 30.99
N LYS A 359 -14.03 16.93 31.69
CA LYS A 359 -13.76 17.34 33.08
C LYS A 359 -14.52 16.40 34.01
N GLY A 360 -13.79 15.58 34.77
CA GLY A 360 -14.33 14.75 35.85
C GLY A 360 -13.85 15.32 37.18
N GLY A 361 -14.68 16.15 37.83
CA GLY A 361 -14.25 16.93 39.00
C GLY A 361 -13.09 17.87 38.67
N ASP A 362 -12.06 17.89 39.51
CA ASP A 362 -10.83 18.69 39.31
C ASP A 362 -9.85 18.07 38.29
N SER A 363 -10.14 16.86 37.79
CA SER A 363 -9.27 16.16 36.83
C SER A 363 -9.74 16.37 35.38
N VAL A 364 -8.82 16.82 34.54
CA VAL A 364 -9.02 16.91 33.08
C VAL A 364 -8.52 15.62 32.46
N SER A 365 -9.43 14.84 31.88
CA SER A 365 -9.08 13.62 31.16
C SER A 365 -9.23 13.81 29.65
N ILE A 366 -8.29 13.25 28.92
CA ILE A 366 -8.19 13.33 27.46
C ILE A 366 -8.97 12.15 26.87
N TYR A 367 -9.70 12.36 25.77
CA TYR A 367 -10.42 11.27 25.10
C TYR A 367 -9.45 10.23 24.51
N ILE A 368 -9.86 8.96 24.49
CA ILE A 368 -9.11 7.83 23.91
C ILE A 368 -8.64 8.13 22.47
N SER A 369 -9.49 8.76 21.65
CA SER A 369 -9.14 9.13 20.27
C SER A 369 -7.95 10.08 20.18
N GLN A 370 -7.73 10.91 21.19
CA GLN A 370 -6.64 11.88 21.21
C GLN A 370 -5.31 11.23 21.63
N TYR A 371 -5.33 10.22 22.50
CA TYR A 371 -4.13 9.43 22.81
C TYR A 371 -3.53 8.80 21.55
N PHE A 372 -4.36 8.25 20.66
CA PHE A 372 -3.87 7.71 19.39
C PHE A 372 -3.25 8.77 18.49
N LEU A 373 -3.84 9.96 18.39
CA LEU A 373 -3.29 11.07 17.61
C LEU A 373 -1.95 11.55 18.17
N ILE A 374 -1.81 11.59 19.50
CA ILE A 374 -0.54 11.89 20.18
C ILE A 374 0.51 10.83 19.81
N SER A 375 0.15 9.54 19.89
CA SER A 375 1.09 8.47 19.51
C SER A 375 1.51 8.54 18.03
N PHE A 376 0.64 8.98 17.12
CA PHE A 376 1.03 9.24 15.73
C PHE A 376 2.04 10.39 15.61
N LEU A 377 1.83 11.48 16.35
CA LEU A 377 2.75 12.63 16.38
C LEU A 377 4.10 12.27 17.02
N GLU A 378 4.10 11.48 18.09
CA GLU A 378 5.31 10.99 18.74
C GLU A 378 6.08 10.00 17.85
N GLY A 379 5.37 9.07 17.21
CA GLY A 379 5.95 8.09 16.28
C GLY A 379 6.51 8.72 14.99
N GLY A 380 6.00 9.88 14.60
CA GLY A 380 6.51 10.68 13.48
C GLY A 380 7.67 11.63 13.85
N SER A 381 7.97 11.80 15.14
CA SER A 381 9.09 12.61 15.62
C SER A 381 10.38 11.76 15.66
N ASP A 382 11.52 12.33 15.23
CA ASP A 382 12.83 11.65 15.16
C ASP A 382 13.25 10.91 16.45
N LYS A 383 12.70 11.31 17.61
CA LYS A 383 12.93 10.63 18.89
C LYS A 383 12.43 9.19 18.93
N ALA A 384 11.36 8.85 18.19
CA ALA A 384 10.84 7.47 18.14
C ALA A 384 11.66 6.57 17.20
N GLN A 385 12.33 7.14 16.19
CA GLN A 385 13.21 6.37 15.28
C GLN A 385 14.49 5.92 16.00
N SER A 386 15.06 6.77 16.88
CA SER A 386 16.21 6.39 17.71
C SER A 386 15.88 5.28 18.72
N ALA A 387 14.66 5.22 19.25
CA ALA A 387 14.25 4.23 20.26
C ALA A 387 13.93 2.83 19.67
N ARG A 388 13.59 2.75 18.38
CA ARG A 388 13.38 1.47 17.69
C ARG A 388 14.68 0.79 17.24
N LEU A 389 15.75 1.54 17.01
CA LEU A 389 17.06 0.96 16.70
C LEU A 389 17.74 0.36 17.94
N SER A 390 17.47 0.87 19.13
CA SER A 390 18.03 0.32 20.38
C SER A 390 17.24 -0.85 20.98
N SER A 391 16.01 -1.13 20.50
CA SER A 391 15.14 -2.19 21.02
C SER A 391 15.07 -3.44 20.12
N ILE A 392 15.79 -3.46 19.00
CA ILE A 392 15.96 -4.64 18.12
C ILE A 392 17.26 -5.41 18.47
N THR A 393 18.10 -4.87 19.34
CA THR A 393 19.25 -5.57 19.93
C THR A 393 19.07 -5.71 21.44
N CYS A 394 18.19 -6.61 21.88
CA CYS A 394 18.38 -7.36 23.11
C CYS A 394 17.53 -8.63 23.12
#